data_AF-A0A550C121-F1
#
_entry.id   AF-A0A550C121-F1
#
_cell.length_a   1.000
_cell.length_b   1.000
_cell.length_c   1.000
_cell.angle_alpha   90.00
_cell.angle_beta   90.00
_cell.angle_gamma   90.00
#
_symmetry.space_group_name_H-M   'P 1'
#
loop_
_entity.id
_entity.type
_entity.pdbx_description
1 polymer ?
#
loop_
_entity_poly.entity_id
_entity_poly.type
_entity_poly.pdbx_seq_one_letter_code
_entity_poly.pdbx_strand_id
1 'polypeptide(L)'
;MANIRTPFVEIELSRIKAQLDSLSRRRTDTQRIIDEMQRLKDAMDLEIQALEREMRELELQLVPFNWLPNEILVRIFFMVNEYDQDTIIEAQDTDTFQAVMLSHVCSRWRHLALATRELWTLIYVRTACHRDSSCLRSALSAFVERSEGRPLDVAFVAPPHIEAVVEIRSIDYLIKLANTSPSKMKGLALRCENQLAMKDVIQKSTAALPTFAQTSNISNLR
;
A
#
# COMPACT_ATOMS: atom_id res chain seq x y z
N MET A 1 -16.06 78.86 54.60
CA MET A 1 -15.50 78.70 53.24
C MET A 1 -16.03 77.40 52.67
N ALA A 2 -17.04 77.46 51.81
CA ALA A 2 -17.63 76.27 51.20
C ALA A 2 -16.64 75.64 50.22
N ASN A 3 -16.46 74.31 50.30
CA ASN A 3 -15.45 73.57 49.57
C ASN A 3 -15.87 73.36 48.10
N ILE A 4 -15.61 74.36 47.25
CA ILE A 4 -15.95 74.41 45.80
C ILE A 4 -15.36 73.22 45.01
N ARG A 5 -14.39 72.51 45.58
CA ARG A 5 -13.72 71.36 44.95
C ARG A 5 -14.61 70.12 44.84
N THR A 6 -15.50 69.90 45.79
CA THR A 6 -16.38 68.72 45.83
C THR A 6 -17.40 68.69 44.67
N PRO A 7 -18.17 69.77 44.40
CA PRO A 7 -19.16 69.75 43.32
C PRO A 7 -18.54 69.65 41.92
N PHE A 8 -17.33 70.19 41.70
CA PHE A 8 -16.62 70.03 40.43
C PHE A 8 -16.23 68.56 40.18
N VAL A 9 -15.73 67.88 41.20
CA VAL A 9 -15.37 66.46 41.12
C VAL A 9 -16.60 65.58 40.88
N GLU A 10 -17.74 65.91 41.47
CA GLU A 10 -19.00 65.18 41.25
C GLU A 10 -19.54 65.34 39.81
N ILE A 11 -19.44 66.54 39.25
CA ILE A 11 -19.83 66.80 37.85
C ILE A 11 -18.92 66.01 36.90
N GLU A 12 -17.61 66.05 37.14
CA GLU A 12 -16.64 65.37 36.28
C GLU A 12 -16.75 63.84 36.36
N LEU A 13 -17.00 63.29 37.56
CA LEU A 13 -17.31 61.87 37.74
C LEU A 13 -18.58 61.46 37.00
N SER A 14 -19.61 62.30 37.01
CA SER A 14 -20.87 62.04 36.30
C SER A 14 -20.66 62.04 34.77
N ARG A 15 -19.85 62.99 34.27
CA ARG A 15 -19.44 63.06 32.86
C ARG A 15 -18.69 61.80 32.42
N ILE A 16 -17.69 61.38 33.20
CA ILE A 16 -16.88 60.20 32.90
C ILE A 16 -17.73 58.92 32.94
N LYS A 17 -18.64 58.78 33.91
CA LYS A 17 -19.58 57.65 33.98
C LYS A 17 -20.46 57.57 32.74
N ALA A 18 -21.07 58.69 32.33
CA ALA A 18 -21.90 58.72 31.13
C ALA A 18 -21.10 58.36 29.85
N GLN A 19 -19.84 58.81 29.75
CA GLN A 19 -18.95 58.43 28.66
C GLN A 19 -18.60 56.93 28.69
N LEU A 20 -18.35 56.37 29.87
CA LEU A 20 -18.06 54.94 30.04
C LEU A 20 -19.26 54.07 29.67
N ASP A 21 -20.48 54.49 30.05
CA ASP A 21 -21.72 53.79 29.70
C ASP A 21 -21.94 53.80 28.18
N SER A 22 -21.72 54.94 27.54
CA SER A 22 -21.81 55.07 26.08
C SER A 22 -20.81 54.17 25.35
N LEU A 23 -19.54 54.15 25.78
CA LEU A 23 -18.52 53.28 25.20
C LEU A 23 -18.80 51.79 25.47
N SER A 24 -19.33 51.45 26.64
CA SER A 24 -19.68 50.08 26.98
C SER A 24 -20.81 49.55 26.10
N ARG A 25 -21.83 50.37 25.82
CA ARG A 25 -22.91 50.04 24.87
C ARG A 25 -22.38 49.83 23.45
N ARG A 26 -21.52 50.74 22.97
CA ARG A 26 -20.89 50.59 21.64
C ARG A 26 -20.04 49.32 21.54
N ARG A 27 -19.31 48.98 22.62
CA ARG A 27 -18.53 47.73 22.68
C ARG A 27 -19.45 46.51 22.58
N THR A 28 -20.57 46.48 23.29
CA THR A 28 -21.52 45.35 23.22
C THR A 28 -22.15 45.24 21.84
N ASP A 29 -22.47 46.36 21.19
CA ASP A 29 -23.04 46.35 19.83
C ASP A 29 -22.05 45.80 18.80
N THR A 30 -20.79 46.26 18.84
CA THR A 30 -19.73 45.72 17.98
C THR A 30 -19.49 44.24 18.25
N GLN A 31 -19.48 43.82 19.52
CA GLN A 31 -19.32 42.41 19.86
C GLN A 31 -20.44 41.55 19.26
N ARG A 32 -21.69 42.02 19.32
CA ARG A 32 -22.82 41.33 18.70
C ARG A 32 -22.64 41.15 17.19
N ILE A 33 -22.13 42.17 16.49
CA ILE A 33 -21.85 42.10 15.05
C ILE A 33 -20.74 41.08 14.77
N ILE A 34 -19.67 41.07 15.58
CA ILE A 34 -18.59 40.09 15.45
C ILE A 34 -19.14 38.67 15.61
N ASP A 35 -19.98 38.43 16.62
CA ASP A 35 -20.58 37.12 16.87
C ASP A 35 -21.48 36.69 15.71
N GLU A 36 -22.23 37.62 15.10
CA GLU A 36 -23.08 37.36 13.93
C GLU A 36 -22.25 37.03 12.68
N MET A 37 -21.19 37.80 12.40
CA MET A 37 -20.27 37.51 11.30
C MET A 37 -19.55 36.18 11.49
N GLN A 38 -19.19 35.83 12.72
CA GLN A 38 -18.56 34.55 13.02
C GLN A 38 -19.51 33.38 12.73
N ARG A 39 -20.79 33.48 13.14
CA ARG A 39 -21.79 32.45 12.84
C ARG A 39 -22.01 32.29 11.33
N LEU A 40 -22.05 33.40 10.59
CA LEU A 40 -22.18 33.35 9.13
C LEU A 40 -20.96 32.67 8.49
N LYS A 41 -19.76 33.02 8.95
CA LYS A 41 -18.52 32.37 8.50
C LYS A 41 -18.57 30.87 8.78
N ASP A 42 -18.95 30.46 9.98
CA ASP A 42 -19.01 29.05 10.36
C ASP A 42 -20.04 28.29 9.49
N ALA A 43 -21.18 28.91 9.18
CA ALA A 43 -22.17 28.33 8.26
C ALA A 43 -21.62 28.16 6.84
N MET A 44 -20.92 29.17 6.31
CA MET A 44 -20.26 29.09 5.00
C MET A 44 -19.16 28.04 4.96
N ASP A 45 -18.36 27.91 6.02
CA ASP A 45 -17.30 26.89 6.11
C ASP A 45 -17.90 25.47 6.07
N LEU A 46 -19.05 25.26 6.71
CA LEU A 46 -19.78 23.99 6.63
C LEU A 46 -20.28 23.69 5.21
N GLU A 47 -20.78 24.72 4.51
CA GLU A 47 -21.25 24.60 3.13
C GLU A 47 -20.08 24.28 2.16
N ILE A 48 -18.95 24.97 2.32
CA ILE A 48 -17.72 24.68 1.56
C ILE A 48 -17.31 23.22 1.77
N GLN A 49 -17.26 22.74 3.01
CA GLN A 49 -16.91 21.34 3.30
C GLN A 49 -17.90 20.33 2.71
N ALA A 50 -19.18 20.69 2.59
CA ALA A 50 -20.17 19.84 1.93
C ALA A 50 -19.92 19.78 0.42
N LEU A 51 -19.76 20.92 -0.23
CA LEU A 51 -19.51 21.01 -1.67
C LEU A 51 -18.19 20.37 -2.07
N GLU A 52 -17.13 20.54 -1.27
CA GLU A 52 -15.84 19.87 -1.52
C GLU A 52 -15.96 18.33 -1.44
N ARG A 53 -16.83 17.80 -0.58
CA ARG A 53 -17.09 16.36 -0.51
C ARG A 53 -17.80 15.88 -1.76
N GLU A 54 -18.83 16.61 -2.20
CA GLU A 54 -19.58 16.30 -3.42
C GLU A 54 -18.69 16.37 -4.66
N MET A 55 -17.86 17.41 -4.78
CA MET A 55 -16.89 17.56 -5.86
C MET A 55 -15.95 16.35 -5.93
N ARG A 56 -15.37 15.92 -4.80
CA ARG A 56 -14.50 14.74 -4.76
C ARG A 56 -15.22 13.47 -5.18
N GLU A 57 -16.48 13.29 -4.80
CA GLU A 57 -17.28 12.14 -5.20
C GLU A 57 -17.52 12.10 -6.72
N LEU A 58 -17.82 13.24 -7.32
CA LEU A 58 -17.95 13.37 -8.77
C LEU A 58 -16.62 13.18 -9.50
N GLU A 59 -15.52 13.73 -8.97
CA GLU A 59 -14.17 13.50 -9.50
C GLU A 59 -13.81 12.01 -9.51
N LEU A 60 -14.16 11.27 -8.45
CA LEU A 60 -14.00 9.82 -8.42
C LEU A 60 -14.79 9.15 -9.54
N GLN A 61 -15.99 9.64 -9.87
CA GLN A 61 -16.76 9.10 -10.99
C GLN A 61 -16.10 9.39 -12.34
N LEU A 62 -15.33 10.45 -12.50
CA LEU A 62 -14.64 10.74 -13.77
C LEU A 62 -13.43 9.85 -14.01
N VAL A 63 -12.98 9.09 -13.01
CA VAL A 63 -11.78 8.28 -13.16
C VAL A 63 -12.07 7.03 -14.00
N PRO A 64 -11.42 6.84 -15.17
CA PRO A 64 -11.82 5.82 -16.15
C PRO A 64 -11.86 4.39 -15.61
N PHE A 65 -11.01 4.05 -14.65
CA PHE A 65 -10.97 2.71 -14.06
C PHE A 65 -12.21 2.36 -13.24
N ASN A 66 -12.97 3.36 -12.76
CA ASN A 66 -14.19 3.11 -12.00
C ASN A 66 -15.34 2.61 -12.89
N TRP A 67 -15.25 2.83 -14.21
CA TRP A 67 -16.28 2.39 -15.17
C TRP A 67 -15.98 1.06 -15.82
N LEU A 68 -14.76 0.54 -15.68
CA LEU A 68 -14.41 -0.75 -16.25
C LEU A 68 -15.24 -1.84 -15.59
N PRO A 69 -15.88 -2.75 -16.34
CA PRO A 69 -16.49 -3.95 -15.78
C PRO A 69 -15.47 -4.81 -15.03
N ASN A 70 -15.95 -5.61 -14.08
CA ASN A 70 -15.07 -6.47 -13.26
C ASN A 70 -14.26 -7.44 -14.12
N GLU A 71 -14.86 -7.94 -15.20
CA GLU A 71 -14.24 -8.86 -16.15
C GLU A 71 -13.03 -8.23 -16.85
N ILE A 72 -13.14 -6.93 -17.19
CA ILE A 72 -12.05 -6.19 -17.82
C ILE A 72 -10.93 -5.93 -16.82
N LEU A 73 -11.26 -5.58 -15.57
CA LEU A 73 -10.25 -5.44 -14.51
C LEU A 73 -9.51 -6.74 -14.26
N VAL A 74 -10.22 -7.86 -14.16
CA VAL A 74 -9.61 -9.19 -14.00
C VAL A 74 -8.75 -9.55 -15.22
N ARG A 75 -9.18 -9.20 -16.44
CA ARG A 75 -8.35 -9.40 -17.64
C ARG A 75 -7.06 -8.59 -17.59
N ILE A 76 -7.12 -7.33 -17.13
CA ILE A 76 -5.94 -6.50 -16.89
C ILE A 76 -5.04 -7.16 -15.83
N PHE A 77 -5.62 -7.71 -14.75
CA PHE A 77 -4.84 -8.40 -13.72
C PHE A 77 -4.06 -9.57 -14.31
N PHE A 78 -4.69 -10.37 -15.17
CA PHE A 78 -3.99 -11.44 -15.88
C PHE A 78 -2.89 -10.91 -16.79
N MET A 79 -3.13 -9.87 -17.58
CA MET A 79 -2.08 -9.27 -18.42
C MET A 79 -0.90 -8.74 -17.59
N VAL A 80 -1.17 -8.20 -16.40
CA VAL A 80 -0.14 -7.75 -15.45
C VAL A 80 0.52 -8.92 -14.73
N ASN A 81 -0.10 -10.10 -14.66
CA ASN A 81 0.45 -11.29 -13.99
C ASN A 81 1.12 -12.28 -14.97
N GLU A 82 0.82 -12.16 -16.26
CA GLU A 82 1.35 -12.96 -17.38
C GLU A 82 2.71 -12.44 -17.90
N TYR A 83 3.37 -11.49 -17.21
CA TYR A 83 4.71 -11.05 -17.63
C TYR A 83 5.62 -12.27 -17.82
N ASP A 84 6.25 -12.32 -19.00
CA ASP A 84 7.06 -13.44 -19.47
C ASP A 84 8.14 -13.78 -18.45
N GLN A 85 8.34 -15.08 -18.20
CA GLN A 85 9.42 -15.58 -17.33
C GLN A 85 10.76 -14.99 -17.77
N ASP A 86 10.95 -14.80 -19.09
CA ASP A 86 12.15 -14.21 -19.66
C ASP A 86 12.30 -12.71 -19.34
N THR A 87 11.20 -11.95 -19.23
CA THR A 87 11.24 -10.52 -18.89
C THR A 87 11.54 -10.29 -17.40
N ILE A 88 11.05 -11.18 -16.52
CA ILE A 88 11.27 -11.10 -15.07
C ILE A 88 12.71 -11.46 -14.69
N ILE A 89 13.36 -12.27 -15.52
CA ILE A 89 14.78 -12.62 -15.45
C ILE A 89 15.67 -11.39 -15.76
N GLU A 90 15.22 -10.47 -16.62
CA GLU A 90 16.00 -9.29 -17.05
C GLU A 90 15.71 -8.00 -16.27
N ALA A 91 14.51 -7.84 -15.71
CA ALA A 91 14.13 -6.59 -15.02
C ALA A 91 14.92 -6.41 -13.71
N GLN A 92 16.01 -5.64 -13.68
CA GLN A 92 16.96 -5.65 -12.56
C GLN A 92 16.39 -5.13 -11.21
N ASP A 93 15.27 -4.41 -11.19
CA ASP A 93 14.90 -3.58 -10.01
C ASP A 93 13.48 -3.74 -9.44
N THR A 94 12.69 -4.74 -9.84
CA THR A 94 11.29 -4.84 -9.37
C THR A 94 10.98 -6.15 -8.65
N ASP A 95 10.88 -6.08 -7.32
CA ASP A 95 10.30 -7.12 -6.49
C ASP A 95 8.82 -7.29 -6.86
N THR A 96 8.51 -8.33 -7.63
CA THR A 96 7.23 -8.41 -8.35
C THR A 96 6.28 -9.41 -7.70
N PHE A 97 5.64 -8.99 -6.61
CA PHE A 97 4.38 -9.59 -6.17
C PHE A 97 3.21 -8.89 -6.87
N GLN A 98 3.07 -9.10 -8.18
CA GLN A 98 2.08 -8.40 -9.01
C GLN A 98 0.66 -8.53 -8.45
N ALA A 99 0.25 -9.75 -8.06
CA ALA A 99 -1.03 -9.97 -7.39
C ALA A 99 -1.20 -9.15 -6.08
N VAL A 100 -0.13 -9.01 -5.30
CA VAL A 100 -0.15 -8.17 -4.09
C VAL A 100 -0.27 -6.70 -4.48
N MET A 101 0.54 -6.20 -5.41
CA MET A 101 0.48 -4.81 -5.89
C MET A 101 -0.92 -4.45 -6.39
N LEU A 102 -1.53 -5.32 -7.21
CA LEU A 102 -2.90 -5.16 -7.70
C LEU A 102 -3.91 -5.09 -6.54
N SER A 103 -3.72 -5.89 -5.48
CA SER A 103 -4.61 -5.89 -4.31
C SER A 103 -4.50 -4.65 -3.40
N HIS A 104 -3.54 -3.75 -3.66
CA HIS A 104 -3.29 -2.55 -2.87
C HIS A 104 -3.70 -1.24 -3.57
N VAL A 105 -4.25 -1.28 -4.78
CA VAL A 105 -4.66 -0.08 -5.53
C VAL A 105 -5.89 0.60 -4.94
N CYS A 106 -6.99 -0.14 -4.79
CA CYS A 106 -8.22 0.34 -4.15
C CYS A 106 -9.04 -0.82 -3.58
N SER A 107 -10.10 -0.52 -2.82
CA SER A 107 -10.96 -1.54 -2.20
C SER A 107 -11.61 -2.50 -3.21
N ARG A 108 -11.99 -1.99 -4.39
CA ARG A 108 -12.57 -2.79 -5.49
C ARG A 108 -11.53 -3.73 -6.10
N TRP A 109 -10.33 -3.23 -6.39
CA TRP A 109 -9.24 -4.06 -6.92
C TRP A 109 -8.81 -5.12 -5.92
N ARG A 110 -8.76 -4.78 -4.63
CA ARG A 110 -8.50 -5.73 -3.56
C ARG A 110 -9.50 -6.88 -3.55
N HIS A 111 -10.80 -6.59 -3.60
CA HIS A 111 -11.84 -7.61 -3.62
C HIS A 111 -11.71 -8.52 -4.84
N LEU A 112 -11.53 -7.94 -6.04
CA LEU A 112 -11.39 -8.71 -7.27
C LEU A 112 -10.11 -9.55 -7.28
N ALA A 113 -8.98 -8.98 -6.86
CA ALA A 113 -7.70 -9.68 -6.81
C ALA A 113 -7.77 -10.87 -5.84
N LEU A 114 -8.33 -10.69 -4.64
CA LEU A 114 -8.50 -11.77 -3.67
C LEU A 114 -9.49 -12.84 -4.14
N ALA A 115 -10.54 -12.47 -4.88
CA ALA A 115 -11.50 -13.42 -5.44
C ALA A 115 -10.95 -14.21 -6.64
N THR A 116 -9.93 -13.69 -7.33
CA THR A 116 -9.34 -14.31 -8.52
C THR A 116 -8.17 -15.21 -8.11
N ARG A 117 -8.44 -16.47 -7.72
CA ARG A 117 -7.42 -17.33 -7.10
C ARG A 117 -6.27 -17.68 -8.05
N GLU A 118 -6.49 -17.62 -9.36
CA GLU A 118 -5.47 -17.83 -10.41
C GLU A 118 -4.34 -16.78 -10.34
N LEU A 119 -4.59 -15.57 -9.84
CA LEU A 119 -3.53 -14.57 -9.65
C LEU A 119 -2.52 -14.99 -8.58
N TRP A 120 -2.94 -15.86 -7.67
CA TRP A 120 -2.14 -16.32 -6.54
C TRP A 120 -1.45 -17.65 -6.82
N THR A 121 -1.53 -18.18 -8.05
CA THR A 121 -0.86 -19.43 -8.41
C THR A 121 0.59 -19.25 -8.83
N LEU A 122 1.02 -18.02 -9.10
CA LEU A 122 2.38 -17.73 -9.56
C LEU A 122 3.11 -16.86 -8.54
N ILE A 123 4.24 -17.33 -8.05
CA ILE A 123 5.03 -16.65 -7.03
C ILE A 123 6.43 -16.36 -7.59
N TYR A 124 6.74 -15.07 -7.75
CA TYR A 124 8.09 -14.62 -8.05
C TYR A 124 8.77 -14.16 -6.77
N VAL A 125 9.87 -14.82 -6.41
CA VAL A 125 10.66 -14.52 -5.22
C VAL A 125 12.02 -13.94 -5.65
N ARG A 126 12.24 -12.67 -5.32
CA ARG A 126 13.57 -12.04 -5.29
C ARG A 126 13.96 -11.75 -3.85
N THR A 127 15.19 -12.04 -3.48
CA THR A 127 15.64 -11.97 -2.08
C THR A 127 16.06 -10.56 -1.63
N ALA A 128 16.14 -9.58 -2.53
CA ALA A 128 16.58 -8.22 -2.20
C ALA A 128 15.72 -7.56 -1.12
N CYS A 129 14.41 -7.84 -1.10
CA CYS A 129 13.45 -7.37 -0.10
C CYS A 129 13.25 -8.31 1.10
N HIS A 130 13.85 -9.50 1.09
CA HIS A 130 13.70 -10.50 2.13
C HIS A 130 15.02 -10.77 2.85
N ARG A 131 15.59 -9.72 3.45
CA ARG A 131 16.68 -9.87 4.45
C ARG A 131 16.23 -10.73 5.64
N ASP A 132 14.92 -10.83 5.87
CA ASP A 132 14.30 -11.70 6.85
C ASP A 132 13.47 -12.82 6.20
N SER A 133 13.85 -14.06 6.47
CA SER A 133 13.11 -15.27 6.08
C SER A 133 11.66 -15.27 6.57
N SER A 134 11.32 -14.53 7.62
CA SER A 134 9.94 -14.40 8.14
C SER A 134 8.98 -13.75 7.12
N CYS A 135 9.45 -12.72 6.40
CA CYS A 135 8.63 -12.02 5.41
C CYS A 135 8.29 -12.91 4.22
N LEU A 136 9.28 -13.67 3.73
CA LEU A 136 9.07 -14.65 2.66
C LEU A 136 8.06 -15.73 3.08
N ARG A 137 8.15 -16.21 4.33
CA ARG A 137 7.19 -17.18 4.88
C ARG A 137 5.76 -16.63 4.88
N SER A 138 5.57 -15.41 5.35
CA SER A 138 4.26 -14.76 5.39
C SER A 138 3.68 -14.59 3.98
N ALA A 139 4.52 -14.12 3.04
CA ALA A 139 4.12 -13.98 1.64
C ALA A 139 3.68 -15.33 1.04
N LEU A 140 4.52 -16.37 1.14
CA LEU A 140 4.19 -17.69 0.62
C LEU A 140 2.92 -18.27 1.26
N SER A 141 2.75 -18.10 2.57
CA SER A 141 1.52 -18.53 3.26
C SER A 141 0.29 -17.85 2.69
N ALA A 142 0.35 -16.54 2.44
CA ALA A 142 -0.76 -15.79 1.85
C ALA A 142 -1.11 -16.27 0.43
N PHE A 143 -0.11 -16.59 -0.40
CA PHE A 143 -0.35 -17.14 -1.74
C PHE A 143 -0.94 -18.56 -1.69
N VAL A 144 -0.45 -19.41 -0.77
CA VAL A 144 -1.00 -20.77 -0.55
C VAL A 144 -2.46 -20.70 -0.11
N GLU A 145 -2.80 -19.80 0.80
CA GLU A 145 -4.17 -19.62 1.27
C GLU A 145 -5.08 -19.10 0.15
N ARG A 146 -4.65 -18.05 -0.56
CA ARG A 146 -5.45 -17.36 -1.57
C ARG A 146 -5.60 -18.13 -2.88
N SER A 147 -4.70 -19.05 -3.18
CA SER A 147 -4.82 -19.96 -4.34
C SER A 147 -5.87 -21.06 -4.13
N GLU A 148 -6.39 -21.23 -2.91
CA GLU A 148 -7.41 -22.21 -2.53
C GLU A 148 -7.11 -23.64 -3.00
N GLY A 149 -5.86 -24.07 -2.81
CA GLY A 149 -5.43 -25.44 -3.13
C GLY A 149 -5.11 -25.67 -4.61
N ARG A 150 -5.12 -24.62 -5.44
CA ARG A 150 -4.60 -24.70 -6.81
C ARG A 150 -3.08 -24.92 -6.80
N PRO A 151 -2.55 -25.69 -7.76
CA PRO A 151 -1.11 -25.89 -7.89
C PRO A 151 -0.37 -24.56 -8.12
N LEU A 152 0.69 -24.32 -7.35
CA LEU A 152 1.53 -23.12 -7.38
C LEU A 152 2.76 -23.34 -8.26
N ASP A 153 3.05 -22.37 -9.12
CA ASP A 153 4.33 -22.21 -9.80
C ASP A 153 5.17 -21.19 -9.02
N VAL A 154 6.36 -21.58 -8.57
CA VAL A 154 7.26 -20.71 -7.81
C VAL A 154 8.54 -20.52 -8.58
N ALA A 155 8.91 -19.27 -8.84
CA ALA A 155 10.15 -18.89 -9.49
C ALA A 155 10.99 -18.07 -8.54
N PHE A 156 12.22 -18.52 -8.29
CA PHE A 156 13.22 -17.82 -7.51
C PHE A 156 14.29 -17.24 -8.42
N VAL A 157 14.57 -15.96 -8.27
CA VAL A 157 15.67 -15.29 -8.95
C VAL A 157 16.57 -14.63 -7.92
N ALA A 158 17.80 -15.11 -7.81
CA ALA A 158 18.80 -14.46 -6.99
C ALA A 158 19.13 -13.06 -7.56
N PRO A 159 19.10 -12.00 -6.73
CA PRO A 159 19.52 -10.67 -7.14
C PRO A 159 21.05 -10.66 -7.33
N PRO A 160 21.56 -9.73 -8.14
CA PRO A 160 22.99 -9.58 -8.31
C PRO A 160 23.68 -9.31 -6.97
N HIS A 161 24.84 -9.92 -6.78
CA HIS A 161 25.69 -9.76 -5.59
C HIS A 161 25.10 -10.27 -4.25
N ILE A 162 24.09 -11.15 -4.27
CA ILE A 162 23.66 -11.83 -3.04
C ILE A 162 24.78 -12.69 -2.44
N GLU A 163 24.90 -12.68 -1.11
CA GLU A 163 25.78 -13.61 -0.41
C GLU A 163 25.31 -15.06 -0.62
N ALA A 164 26.24 -15.95 -1.01
CA ALA A 164 25.95 -17.36 -1.28
C ALA A 164 25.15 -18.04 -0.15
N VAL A 165 25.45 -17.70 1.11
CA VAL A 165 24.77 -18.26 2.28
C VAL A 165 23.29 -17.88 2.33
N VAL A 166 22.96 -16.63 1.97
CA VAL A 166 21.56 -16.15 1.95
C VAL A 166 20.79 -16.78 0.80
N GLU A 167 21.43 -16.91 -0.36
CA GLU A 167 20.87 -17.58 -1.54
C GLU A 167 20.56 -19.06 -1.23
N ILE A 168 21.54 -19.80 -0.68
CA ILE A 168 21.37 -21.21 -0.28
C ILE A 168 20.23 -21.36 0.73
N ARG A 169 20.16 -20.52 1.77
CA ARG A 169 19.10 -20.57 2.78
C ARG A 169 17.71 -20.34 2.19
N SER A 170 17.60 -19.41 1.25
CA SER A 170 16.33 -19.08 0.59
C SER A 170 15.86 -20.25 -0.27
N ILE A 171 16.76 -20.85 -1.03
CA ILE A 171 16.47 -22.00 -1.88
C ILE A 171 16.13 -23.23 -1.03
N ASP A 172 16.89 -23.51 0.04
CA ASP A 172 16.60 -24.59 0.98
C ASP A 172 15.19 -24.48 1.57
N TYR A 173 14.77 -23.26 1.88
CA TYR A 173 13.43 -23.01 2.38
C TYR A 173 12.36 -23.31 1.31
N LEU A 174 12.57 -22.87 0.06
CA LEU A 174 11.66 -23.16 -1.05
C LEU A 174 11.58 -24.65 -1.37
N ILE A 175 12.70 -25.37 -1.37
CA ILE A 175 12.75 -26.82 -1.56
C ILE A 175 12.00 -27.54 -0.43
N LYS A 176 12.21 -27.13 0.83
CA LYS A 176 11.46 -27.70 1.97
C LYS A 176 9.96 -27.46 1.84
N LEU A 177 9.56 -26.26 1.41
CA LEU A 177 8.15 -25.95 1.18
C LEU A 177 7.56 -26.82 0.07
N ALA A 178 8.27 -26.96 -1.05
CA ALA A 178 7.89 -27.85 -2.16
C ALA A 178 7.64 -29.28 -1.68
N ASN A 179 8.56 -29.81 -0.87
CA ASN A 179 8.50 -31.18 -0.37
C ASN A 179 7.43 -31.39 0.71
N THR A 180 7.09 -30.36 1.49
CA THR A 180 6.09 -30.46 2.57
C THR A 180 4.66 -30.36 2.03
N SER A 181 4.46 -29.82 0.83
CA SER A 181 3.14 -29.67 0.21
C SER A 181 3.16 -29.99 -1.30
N PRO A 182 3.51 -31.24 -1.68
CA PRO A 182 3.75 -31.60 -3.08
C PRO A 182 2.49 -31.52 -3.94
N SER A 183 1.30 -31.74 -3.37
CA SER A 183 0.03 -31.59 -4.10
C SER A 183 -0.32 -30.13 -4.43
N LYS A 184 0.35 -29.17 -3.78
CA LYS A 184 0.11 -27.73 -3.97
C LYS A 184 1.15 -27.07 -4.86
N MET A 185 2.16 -27.79 -5.35
CA MET A 185 3.22 -27.20 -6.17
C MET A 185 3.27 -27.84 -7.56
N LYS A 186 3.10 -27.01 -8.57
CA LYS A 186 3.13 -27.39 -9.99
C LYS A 186 4.53 -27.30 -10.58
N GLY A 187 5.30 -26.31 -10.16
CA GLY A 187 6.63 -26.02 -10.70
C GLY A 187 7.49 -25.23 -9.71
N LEU A 188 8.78 -25.54 -9.69
CA LEU A 188 9.79 -24.76 -8.98
C LEU A 188 10.93 -24.43 -9.95
N ALA A 189 11.05 -23.16 -10.31
CA ALA A 189 12.16 -22.64 -11.10
C ALA A 189 13.15 -21.91 -10.17
N LEU A 190 14.43 -22.21 -10.29
CA LEU A 190 15.49 -21.61 -9.49
C LEU A 190 16.56 -21.04 -10.41
N ARG A 191 16.78 -19.73 -10.35
CA ARG A 191 17.92 -19.08 -10.99
C ARG A 191 18.91 -18.66 -9.92
N CYS A 192 20.07 -19.30 -9.96
CA CYS A 192 21.17 -19.04 -9.03
C CYS A 192 22.23 -18.16 -9.70
N GLU A 193 22.70 -17.14 -8.99
CA GLU A 193 23.84 -16.32 -9.42
C GLU A 193 25.16 -16.90 -8.89
N ASN A 194 25.13 -17.58 -7.73
CA ASN A 194 26.34 -18.16 -7.16
C ASN A 194 26.54 -19.64 -7.59
N GLN A 195 27.73 -19.95 -8.09
CA GLN A 195 28.08 -21.33 -8.49
C GLN A 195 28.03 -22.32 -7.31
N LEU A 196 28.34 -21.89 -6.08
CA LEU A 196 28.23 -22.73 -4.88
C LEU A 196 26.77 -23.04 -4.54
N ALA A 197 25.89 -22.03 -4.65
CA ALA A 197 24.45 -22.22 -4.48
C ALA A 197 23.91 -23.19 -5.53
N MET A 198 24.25 -22.99 -6.81
CA MET A 198 23.87 -23.90 -7.89
C MET A 198 24.29 -25.35 -7.62
N LYS A 199 25.53 -25.58 -7.17
CA LYS A 199 26.02 -26.93 -6.83
C LYS A 199 25.23 -27.58 -5.69
N ASP A 200 24.95 -26.81 -4.64
CA ASP A 200 24.17 -27.25 -3.48
C ASP A 200 22.73 -27.62 -3.87
N VAL A 201 22.09 -26.80 -4.72
CA VAL A 201 20.77 -27.09 -5.29
C VAL A 201 20.76 -28.37 -6.10
N ILE A 202 21.73 -28.55 -7.00
CA ILE A 202 21.83 -29.78 -7.80
C ILE A 202 21.97 -31.00 -6.88
N GLN A 203 22.84 -30.93 -5.88
CA GLN A 203 23.05 -32.04 -4.95
C GLN A 203 21.77 -32.39 -4.17
N LYS A 204 21.03 -31.38 -3.69
CA LYS A 204 19.81 -31.57 -2.91
C LYS A 204 18.60 -31.98 -3.74
N SER A 205 18.47 -31.45 -4.96
CA SER A 205 17.36 -31.80 -5.87
C SER A 205 17.48 -33.23 -6.39
N THR A 206 18.70 -33.71 -6.67
CA THR A 206 18.95 -35.11 -7.06
C THR A 206 18.57 -36.09 -5.94
N ALA A 207 18.60 -35.66 -4.68
CA ALA A 207 18.20 -36.47 -3.53
C ALA A 207 16.71 -36.37 -3.17
N ALA A 208 16.00 -35.32 -3.60
CA ALA A 208 14.66 -34.98 -3.09
C ALA A 208 13.53 -35.00 -4.13
N LEU A 209 13.81 -34.85 -5.44
CA LEU A 209 12.77 -34.61 -6.46
C LEU A 209 12.92 -35.57 -7.65
N PRO A 210 12.42 -36.81 -7.58
CA PRO A 210 12.45 -37.72 -8.73
C PRO A 210 11.47 -37.36 -9.86
N THR A 211 10.59 -36.36 -9.67
CA THR A 211 9.42 -36.13 -10.57
C THR A 211 9.46 -34.81 -11.36
N PHE A 212 10.40 -33.89 -11.06
CA PHE A 212 10.48 -32.62 -11.78
C PHE A 212 11.50 -32.69 -12.92
N ALA A 213 11.05 -32.45 -14.15
CA ALA A 213 11.92 -32.35 -15.32
C ALA A 213 12.92 -31.21 -15.12
N GLN A 214 14.20 -31.56 -14.95
CA GLN A 214 15.29 -30.60 -14.88
C GLN A 214 15.53 -30.02 -16.28
N THR A 215 15.00 -28.83 -16.57
CA THR A 215 15.43 -28.05 -17.74
C THR A 215 16.59 -27.15 -17.31
N SER A 216 17.79 -27.71 -17.33
CA SER A 216 19.04 -26.97 -17.10
C SER A 216 19.36 -26.14 -18.35
N ASN A 217 18.81 -24.92 -18.45
CA ASN A 217 19.28 -23.97 -19.46
C ASN A 217 20.54 -23.29 -18.91
N ILE A 218 21.70 -23.91 -19.17
CA ILE A 218 23.00 -23.29 -18.97
C ILE A 218 23.26 -22.40 -20.18
N SER A 219 22.65 -21.23 -20.21
CA SER A 219 23.11 -20.14 -21.08
C SER A 219 24.37 -19.55 -20.45
N ASN A 220 25.52 -20.16 -20.77
CA ASN A 220 26.81 -19.51 -20.66
C ASN A 220 26.79 -18.27 -21.56
N LEU A 221 26.72 -17.08 -20.96
CA LEU A 221 26.96 -15.83 -21.67
C LEU A 221 28.28 -15.24 -21.19
N ARG A 222 29.14 -15.03 -22.18
CA ARG A 222 30.44 -14.36 -22.14
C ARG A 222 30.30 -12.89 -21.77
#